data_AF-A0A1D6MRV4-F1
#
_entry.id   AF-A0A1D6MRV4-F1
#
_cell.length_a   1.000
_cell.length_b   1.000
_cell.length_c   1.000
_cell.angle_alpha   90.00
_cell.angle_beta   90.00
_cell.angle_gamma   90.00
#
_symmetry.space_group_name_H-M   'P 1'
#
loop_
_entity.id
_entity.type
_entity.pdbx_description
1 polymer ?
#
loop_
_entity_poly.entity_id
_entity_poly.type
_entity_poly.pdbx_seq_one_letter_code
_entity_poly.pdbx_strand_id
1 'polypeptide(L)' 'MSSYTNEKEPLRVALYSNLRNLIQNLMSGSETIEQLIHTLINDNLDLGCAIIEVVATRQ' A
#
# COMPACT_ATOMS: atom_id res chain seq x y z
N MET A 1 21.00 -11.00 3.62
CA MET A 1 20.43 -10.69 2.30
C MET A 1 18.96 -10.30 2.50
N SER A 2 18.76 -9.01 2.83
CA SER A 2 17.56 -8.16 2.80
C SER A 2 16.15 -8.76 2.99
N SER A 3 15.47 -8.47 4.11
CA SER A 3 14.00 -8.65 4.23
C SER A 3 13.20 -7.56 3.48
N TYR A 4 13.87 -6.51 3.00
CA TYR A 4 13.27 -5.34 2.35
C TYR A 4 12.40 -5.68 1.12
N THR A 5 12.73 -6.76 0.40
CA THR A 5 12.00 -7.15 -0.81
C THR A 5 10.77 -8.01 -0.52
N ASN A 6 10.68 -8.64 0.66
CA ASN A 6 9.61 -9.61 0.96
C ASN A 6 8.35 -8.94 1.56
N GLU A 7 8.47 -7.74 2.12
CA GLU A 7 7.39 -7.03 2.79
C GLU A 7 6.61 -6.08 1.84
N LYS A 8 7.23 -5.69 0.72
CA LYS A 8 6.61 -4.79 -0.26
C LYS A 8 5.38 -5.39 -0.95
N GLU A 9 5.48 -6.64 -1.39
CA GLU A 9 4.37 -7.29 -2.12
C GLU A 9 3.13 -7.49 -1.23
N PRO A 10 3.26 -8.07 -0.01
CA PRO A 10 2.12 -8.21 0.90
C PRO A 10 1.51 -6.86 1.28
N LEU A 11 2.34 -5.84 1.55
CA LEU A 11 1.87 -4.51 1.90
C LEU A 11 1.12 -3.85 0.74
N ARG A 12 1.63 -3.98 -0.48
CA ARG A 12 0.98 -3.46 -1.69
C ARG A 12 -0.42 -4.06 -1.87
N VAL A 13 -0.54 -5.38 -1.74
CA VAL A 13 -1.84 -6.08 -1.87
C VAL A 13 -2.82 -5.62 -0.78
N ALA A 14 -2.35 -5.50 0.47
CA ALA A 14 -3.18 -5.03 1.58
C ALA A 14 -3.67 -3.58 1.36
N LEU A 15 -2.76 -2.68 0.95
CA LEU A 15 -3.10 -1.29 0.66
C LEU A 15 -4.09 -1.18 -0.49
N TYR A 16 -3.89 -1.92 -1.58
CA TYR A 16 -4.81 -1.94 -2.71
C TYR A 16 -6.22 -2.37 -2.30
N SER A 17 -6.34 -3.50 -1.59
CA SER A 17 -7.63 -4.00 -1.12
C SER A 17 -8.35 -3.00 -0.23
N ASN A 18 -7.65 -2.41 0.74
CA ASN A 18 -8.23 -1.40 1.63
C ASN A 18 -8.64 -0.13 0.90
N LEU A 19 -7.77 0.42 0.05
CA LEU A 19 -8.05 1.66 -0.68
C LEU A 19 -9.19 1.46 -1.68
N ARG A 20 -9.23 0.34 -2.40
CA ARG A 20 -10.35 -0.04 -3.27
C ARG A 20 -11.65 -0.05 -2.49
N ASN A 21 -11.67 -0.70 -1.32
CA ASN A 21 -12.86 -0.79 -0.48
C ASN A 21 -13.35 0.57 0.04
N LEU A 22 -12.43 1.46 0.42
CA LEU A 22 -12.78 2.80 0.91
C LEU A 22 -13.24 3.71 -0.23
N ILE A 23 -12.51 3.75 -1.34
CA ILE A 23 -12.72 4.69 -2.43
C ILE A 23 -13.92 4.31 -3.31
N GLN A 24 -14.16 3.02 -3.56
CA GLN A 24 -15.29 2.59 -4.39
C GLN A 24 -16.65 3.02 -3.81
N ASN A 25 -16.71 3.22 -2.48
CA ASN A 25 -17.90 3.70 -1.79
C ASN A 25 -18.04 5.24 -1.82
N LEU A 26 -16.98 5.96 -2.19
CA LEU A 26 -16.93 7.43 -2.18
C LEU A 26 -17.15 8.06 -3.56
N MET A 27 -16.82 7.35 -4.64
CA MET A 27 -16.92 7.89 -5.99
C MET A 27 -17.27 6.81 -7.03
N SER A 28 -17.90 7.22 -8.13
CA SER A 28 -18.23 6.35 -9.27
C SER A 28 -17.26 6.63 -10.42
N GLY A 29 -16.63 5.58 -10.96
CA GLY A 29 -15.70 5.70 -12.10
C GLY A 29 -14.46 4.82 -11.95
N SER A 30 -14.51 3.61 -12.49
CA SER A 30 -13.49 2.57 -12.21
C SER A 30 -12.08 2.97 -12.61
N GLU A 31 -11.87 3.66 -13.73
CA GLU A 31 -10.53 4.03 -14.20
C GLU A 31 -9.86 5.09 -13.32
N THR A 32 -10.60 6.14 -12.95
CA THR A 32 -10.10 7.19 -12.04
C THR A 32 -9.78 6.62 -10.65
N ILE A 33 -10.60 5.67 -10.18
CA ILE A 33 -10.36 4.97 -8.91
C ILE A 33 -9.06 4.17 -8.97
N GLU A 34 -8.83 3.41 -10.04
CA GLU A 34 -7.58 2.63 -10.19
C GLU A 34 -6.34 3.53 -10.24
N GLN A 35 -6.40 4.64 -11.00
CA GLN A 35 -5.28 5.59 -11.07
C GLN A 35 -4.99 6.25 -9.71
N LEU A 36 -6.05 6.62 -8.97
CA LEU A 36 -5.91 7.17 -7.62
C LEU A 36 -5.27 6.15 -6.67
N ILE A 37 -5.78 4.91 -6.65
CA ILE A 37 -5.26 3.85 -5.79
C ILE A 37 -3.79 3.57 -6.12
N HIS A 38 -3.43 3.46 -7.40
CA HIS A 38 -2.04 3.26 -7.82
C HIS A 38 -1.12 4.38 -7.36
N THR A 39 -1.56 5.64 -7.48
CA THR A 39 -0.80 6.81 -7.02
C THR A 39 -0.57 6.74 -5.51
N LEU A 40 -1.64 6.52 -4.73
CA LEU A 40 -1.56 6.42 -3.27
C LEU A 40 -0.64 5.28 -2.80
N ILE A 41 -0.69 4.12 -3.46
CA ILE A 41 0.19 3.00 -3.14
C ILE A 41 1.64 3.37 -3.46
N ASN A 42 1.93 3.86 -4.65
CA ASN A 42 3.29 4.20 -5.06
C ASN A 42 3.93 5.23 -4.13
N ASP A 43 3.16 6.23 -3.69
CA ASP A 43 3.64 7.30 -2.81
C ASP A 43 3.91 6.82 -1.39
N ASN A 44 3.19 5.79 -0.92
CA ASN A 44 3.21 5.38 0.50
C ASN A 44 3.88 4.02 0.75
N LEU A 45 4.16 3.22 -0.28
CA LEU A 45 4.64 1.85 -0.12
C LEU A 45 6.00 1.79 0.59
N ASP A 46 6.96 2.60 0.16
CA ASP A 46 8.30 2.63 0.76
C ASP A 46 8.28 3.12 2.21
N LEU A 47 7.47 4.14 2.50
CA LEU A 47 7.28 4.64 3.86
C LEU A 47 6.66 3.59 4.78
N GLY A 48 5.63 2.88 4.29
CA GLY A 48 4.99 1.79 5.04
C GLY A 48 5.97 0.65 5.34
N CYS A 49 6.80 0.26 4.38
CA CYS A 49 7.87 -0.73 4.60
C CYS A 49 8.88 -0.25 5.65
N ALA A 50 9.35 0.99 5.56
CA ALA A 50 10.29 1.54 6.54
C ALA A 50 9.73 1.54 7.97
N ILE A 51 8.43 1.84 8.14
CA ILE A 51 7.77 1.79 9.44
C ILE A 51 7.71 0.35 9.97
N ILE A 52 7.33 -0.62 9.12
CA ILE A 52 7.28 -2.05 9.49
C ILE A 52 8.67 -2.55 9.91
N GLU A 53 9.70 -2.22 9.14
CA GLU A 53 11.09 -2.60 9.43
C GLU A 53 11.57 -2.00 10.76
N VAL A 54 11.27 -0.72 11.02
CA VAL A 54 11.61 -0.07 12.29
C VAL A 54 10.90 -0.74 13.47
N VAL A 55 9.65 -1.16 13.32
CA VAL A 55 8.93 -1.87 14.39
C VAL A 55 9.49 -3.26 14.61
N ALA A 56 9.77 -4.00 13.53
CA ALA A 56 10.33 -5.35 13.58
C ALA A 56 11.74 -5.39 14.19
N THR A 57 12.55 -4.35 13.96
CA THR A 57 13.92 -4.23 14.50
C THR A 57 13.99 -3.70 15.94
N ARG A 58 12.88 -3.20 16.49
CA ARG A 58 12.76 -2.76 17.89
C ARG A 58 12.30 -3.88 18.84
N GLN A 59 12.13 -5.11 18.35
CA GLN A 59 11.84 -6.32 19.14
C GLN A 59 13.13 -7.05 19.52
#